data_AF-A0A241XT57-F1
#
_entry.id   AF-A0A241XT57-F1
#
_cell.length_a   1.000
_cell.length_b   1.000
_cell.length_c   1.000
_cell.angle_alpha   90.00
_cell.angle_beta   90.00
_cell.angle_gamma   90.00
#
_symmetry.space_group_name_H-M   'P 1'
#
loop_
_entity.id
_entity.type
_entity.pdbx_description
1 polymer ?
#
loop_
_entity_poly.entity_id
_entity_poly.type
_entity_poly.pdbx_seq_one_letter_code
_entity_poly.pdbx_strand_id
1 'polypeptide(L)'
;MADFEEKMPSGLWGTIVFLFIEIILIVCLVPNAFIDKSILKEQEWGEILMGKDSHDLLIESTNSLYTDLMLNSGVNETVKFFFIPTAEERERSKGWENLGDLWFSFISARGEALTKVIYHIYYRMLLLFMWVPYMVVMLVPSIFGGYMTWHKKRYSFAHSSPFLNTHSSRLIWFSVIGVMVSFIAPLPIPPMIIPLIVILLIPIASTLLIGNLPKRL
;
A
#
# COMPACT_ATOMS: atom_id res chain seq x y z
N MET A 1 -16.22 -30.65 -17.71
CA MET A 1 -15.84 -29.64 -16.69
C MET A 1 -14.51 -29.11 -17.13
N ALA A 2 -14.50 -27.93 -17.74
CA ALA A 2 -13.26 -27.27 -18.14
C ALA A 2 -12.70 -26.59 -16.88
N ASP A 3 -11.52 -27.01 -16.45
CA ASP A 3 -10.75 -26.35 -15.40
C ASP A 3 -10.45 -24.92 -15.84
N PHE A 4 -11.26 -23.99 -15.38
CA PHE A 4 -10.89 -22.59 -15.25
C PHE A 4 -9.99 -22.44 -14.02
N GLU A 5 -8.79 -23.04 -14.06
CA GLU A 5 -7.70 -22.52 -13.23
C GLU A 5 -7.23 -21.23 -13.91
N GLU A 6 -7.90 -20.13 -13.59
CA GLU A 6 -7.38 -18.79 -13.84
C GLU A 6 -6.17 -18.58 -12.93
N LYS A 7 -5.05 -19.19 -13.32
CA LYS A 7 -3.79 -19.10 -12.61
C LYS A 7 -3.31 -17.66 -12.78
N MET A 8 -3.55 -16.84 -11.75
CA MET A 8 -3.06 -15.47 -11.66
C MET A 8 -1.59 -15.42 -12.14
N PRO A 9 -1.18 -14.37 -12.88
CA PRO A 9 0.20 -14.21 -13.32
C PRO A 9 1.13 -14.48 -12.15
N SER A 10 2.10 -15.39 -12.31
CA SER A 10 2.94 -15.87 -11.20
C SER A 10 3.60 -14.73 -10.41
N GLY A 11 3.88 -13.60 -11.08
CA GLY A 11 4.35 -12.37 -10.45
C GLY A 11 3.34 -11.72 -9.50
N LEU A 12 2.06 -11.60 -9.87
CA LEU A 12 1.02 -11.01 -9.03
C LEU A 12 0.79 -11.81 -7.76
N TRP A 13 0.67 -13.13 -7.88
CA TRP A 13 0.54 -14.01 -6.71
C TRP A 13 1.77 -13.89 -5.79
N GLY A 14 2.98 -13.89 -6.37
CA GLY A 14 4.22 -13.68 -5.62
C GLY A 14 4.23 -12.35 -4.86
N THR A 15 3.75 -11.26 -5.47
CA THR A 15 3.64 -9.95 -4.80
C THR A 15 2.62 -9.99 -3.65
N ILE A 16 1.45 -10.59 -3.84
CA ILE A 16 0.43 -10.70 -2.77
C ILE A 16 0.99 -11.48 -1.58
N VAL A 17 1.61 -12.64 -1.83
CA VAL A 17 2.25 -13.44 -0.78
C VAL A 17 3.36 -12.66 -0.08
N PHE A 18 4.18 -11.93 -0.84
CA PHE A 18 5.23 -11.08 -0.29
C PHE A 18 4.68 -10.00 0.64
N LEU A 19 3.64 -9.26 0.22
CA LEU A 19 2.99 -8.23 1.05
C LEU A 19 2.36 -8.83 2.31
N PHE A 20 1.76 -10.02 2.20
CA PHE A 20 1.18 -10.70 3.36
C PHE A 20 2.27 -11.11 4.37
N ILE A 21 3.39 -11.65 3.89
CA ILE A 21 4.55 -11.96 4.73
C ILE A 21 5.09 -10.70 5.38
N GLU A 22 5.18 -9.58 4.64
CA GLU A 22 5.61 -8.29 5.18
C GLU A 22 4.70 -7.82 6.32
N ILE A 23 3.38 -7.87 6.16
CA ILE A 23 2.42 -7.53 7.21
C ILE A 23 2.65 -8.42 8.44
N ILE A 24 2.79 -9.74 8.26
CA ILE A 24 3.06 -10.67 9.37
C ILE A 24 4.37 -10.31 10.08
N LEU A 25 5.44 -10.03 9.33
CA LEU A 25 6.73 -9.66 9.91
C LEU A 25 6.62 -8.36 10.70
N ILE A 26 5.92 -7.36 10.20
CA ILE A 26 5.73 -6.09 10.90
C ILE A 26 4.93 -6.31 12.17
N VAL A 27 3.77 -6.95 12.07
CA VAL A 27 2.91 -7.21 13.22
C VAL A 27 3.66 -8.03 14.27
N CYS A 28 4.40 -9.07 13.89
CA CYS A 28 5.07 -9.95 14.85
C CYS A 28 6.36 -9.36 15.45
N LEU A 29 7.20 -8.68 14.66
CA LEU A 29 8.53 -8.25 15.11
C LEU A 29 8.61 -6.79 15.55
N VAL A 30 7.72 -5.92 15.07
CA VAL A 30 7.84 -4.48 15.33
C VAL A 30 7.15 -4.10 16.64
N PRO A 31 7.83 -3.37 17.54
CA PRO A 31 7.21 -2.88 18.78
C PRO A 31 6.15 -1.81 18.50
N ASN A 32 5.03 -1.83 19.24
CA ASN A 32 3.95 -0.83 19.08
C ASN A 32 4.44 0.61 19.24
N ALA A 33 5.33 0.85 20.22
CA ALA A 33 5.93 2.17 20.44
C ALA A 33 6.71 2.70 19.22
N PHE A 34 7.29 1.82 18.41
CA PHE A 34 7.97 2.22 17.18
C PHE A 34 6.97 2.63 16.09
N ILE A 35 5.87 1.89 15.96
CA ILE A 35 4.77 2.21 15.03
C ILE A 35 4.14 3.56 15.41
N ASP A 36 3.85 3.78 16.69
CA ASP A 36 3.28 5.04 17.18
C ASP A 36 4.19 6.23 16.87
N LYS A 37 5.49 6.09 17.15
CA LYS A 37 6.48 7.13 16.85
C LYS A 37 6.59 7.40 15.34
N SER A 38 6.47 6.36 14.51
CA SER A 38 6.49 6.48 13.06
C SER A 38 5.27 7.28 12.56
N ILE A 39 4.06 6.90 13.01
CA ILE A 39 2.80 7.58 12.67
C ILE A 39 2.85 9.05 13.06
N LEU A 40 3.18 9.34 14.32
CA LEU A 40 3.20 10.72 14.84
C LEU A 40 4.20 11.60 14.08
N LYS A 41 5.36 11.06 13.75
CA LYS A 41 6.38 11.78 12.99
C LYS A 41 5.94 12.06 11.55
N GLU A 42 5.22 11.13 10.92
CA GLU A 42 4.69 11.33 9.57
C GLU A 42 3.53 12.33 9.54
N GLN A 43 2.69 12.35 10.58
CA GLN A 43 1.66 13.35 10.78
C GLN A 43 2.25 14.74 11.02
N GLU A 44 3.30 14.85 11.84
CA GLU A 44 4.04 16.11 12.03
C GLU A 44 4.60 16.65 10.70
N TRP A 45 5.22 15.78 9.90
CA TRP A 45 5.68 16.17 8.56
C TRP A 45 4.54 16.52 7.60
N GLY A 46 3.39 15.86 7.74
CA GLY A 46 2.17 16.18 7.02
C GLY A 46 1.71 17.60 7.33
N GLU A 47 1.56 17.92 8.61
CA GLU A 47 1.18 19.24 9.11
C GLU A 47 2.13 20.34 8.63
N ILE A 48 3.45 20.11 8.71
CA ILE A 48 4.46 21.07 8.23
C ILE A 48 4.30 21.33 6.71
N LEU A 49 3.96 20.30 5.93
CA LEU A 49 3.85 20.41 4.47
C LEU A 49 2.58 21.15 4.01
N MET A 50 1.42 20.83 4.60
CA MET A 50 0.12 21.31 4.11
C MET A 50 -0.53 22.39 4.99
N GLY A 51 0.06 22.67 6.15
CA GLY A 51 -0.53 23.50 7.19
C GLY A 51 -1.54 22.74 8.04
N LYS A 52 -1.79 23.27 9.24
CA LYS A 52 -2.60 22.63 10.28
C LYS A 52 -4.03 22.36 9.84
N ASP A 53 -4.72 23.35 9.29
CA ASP A 53 -6.15 23.21 8.94
C ASP A 53 -6.38 22.07 7.92
N SER A 54 -5.54 21.98 6.89
CA SER A 54 -5.61 20.92 5.88
C SER A 54 -5.27 19.55 6.46
N HIS A 55 -4.29 19.50 7.38
CA HIS A 55 -3.89 18.27 8.04
C HIS A 55 -4.97 17.76 9.01
N ASP A 56 -5.61 18.65 9.75
CA ASP A 56 -6.71 18.30 10.67
C ASP A 56 -7.88 17.68 9.89
N LEU A 57 -8.22 18.22 8.71
CA LEU A 57 -9.22 17.62 7.81
C LEU A 57 -8.81 16.24 7.29
N LEU A 58 -7.51 16.01 7.02
CA LEU A 58 -7.00 14.72 6.61
C LEU A 58 -7.11 13.69 7.75
N ILE A 59 -6.78 14.09 8.99
CA ILE A 59 -6.94 13.24 10.17
C ILE A 59 -8.41 12.93 10.43
N GLU A 60 -9.31 13.91 10.33
CA GLU A 60 -10.75 13.71 10.47
C GLU A 60 -11.27 12.72 9.41
N SER A 61 -10.88 12.89 8.15
CA SER A 61 -11.23 11.98 7.06
C SER A 61 -10.71 10.57 7.29
N THR A 62 -9.48 10.46 7.82
CA THR A 62 -8.87 9.16 8.18
C THR A 62 -9.65 8.49 9.31
N ASN A 63 -10.03 9.24 10.34
CA ASN A 63 -10.80 8.74 11.48
C ASN A 63 -12.20 8.28 11.06
N SER A 64 -12.89 9.05 10.20
CA SER A 64 -14.20 8.68 9.65
C SER A 64 -14.09 7.38 8.84
N LEU A 65 -13.15 7.32 7.90
CA LEU A 65 -12.96 6.15 7.04
C LEU A 65 -12.62 4.89 7.85
N TYR A 66 -11.73 5.02 8.84
CA TYR A 66 -11.38 3.92 9.73
C TYR A 66 -12.58 3.48 10.58
N THR A 67 -13.37 4.42 11.10
CA THR A 67 -14.56 4.11 11.91
C THR A 67 -15.61 3.39 11.07
N ASP A 68 -15.89 3.88 9.88
CA ASP A 68 -16.89 3.28 8.98
C ASP A 68 -16.49 1.87 8.53
N LEU A 69 -15.23 1.67 8.16
CA LEU A 69 -14.76 0.40 7.62
C LEU A 69 -14.41 -0.64 8.70
N MET A 70 -13.94 -0.22 9.88
CA MET A 70 -13.42 -1.14 10.89
C MET A 70 -14.30 -1.27 12.13
N LEU A 71 -14.97 -0.19 12.55
CA LEU A 71 -15.81 -0.19 13.76
C LEU A 71 -17.28 -0.47 13.41
N ASN A 72 -17.85 0.27 12.47
CA ASN A 72 -19.27 0.16 12.10
C ASN A 72 -19.59 -1.12 11.30
N SER A 73 -18.59 -1.70 10.63
CA SER A 73 -18.73 -2.94 9.86
C SER A 73 -18.82 -4.21 10.73
N GLY A 74 -18.59 -4.11 12.04
CA GLY A 74 -18.55 -5.26 12.96
C GLY A 74 -17.32 -6.16 12.80
N VAL A 75 -16.35 -5.79 11.94
CA VAL A 75 -15.11 -6.56 11.72
C VAL A 75 -14.32 -6.71 13.02
N ASN A 76 -14.19 -5.62 13.79
CA ASN A 76 -13.49 -5.65 15.07
C ASN A 76 -14.16 -6.58 16.11
N GLU A 77 -15.48 -6.64 16.15
CA GLU A 77 -16.21 -7.54 17.05
C GLU A 77 -16.04 -9.00 16.65
N THR A 78 -16.13 -9.28 15.34
CA THR A 78 -15.95 -10.63 14.77
C THR A 78 -14.53 -11.16 15.02
N VAL A 79 -13.50 -10.34 14.82
CA VAL A 79 -12.10 -10.71 15.06
C VAL A 79 -11.85 -10.92 16.56
N LYS A 80 -12.38 -10.06 17.44
CA LYS A 80 -12.25 -10.24 18.89
C LYS A 80 -12.88 -11.55 19.36
N PHE A 81 -14.09 -11.86 18.89
CA PHE A 81 -14.78 -13.10 19.25
C PHE A 81 -14.03 -14.36 18.77
N PHE A 82 -13.37 -14.30 17.61
CA PHE A 82 -12.64 -15.44 17.06
C PHE A 82 -11.30 -15.71 17.77
N PHE A 83 -10.58 -14.68 18.21
CA PHE A 83 -9.22 -14.81 18.74
C PHE A 83 -9.10 -14.67 20.27
N ILE A 84 -10.10 -14.09 20.95
CA ILE A 84 -10.08 -13.89 22.41
C ILE A 84 -11.20 -14.75 23.03
N PRO A 85 -10.86 -15.84 23.74
CA PRO A 85 -11.83 -16.67 24.44
C PRO A 85 -12.64 -15.84 25.44
N THR A 86 -13.92 -16.15 25.57
CA THR A 86 -14.80 -15.48 26.53
C THR A 86 -14.38 -15.79 27.98
N ALA A 87 -14.77 -14.95 28.94
CA ALA A 87 -14.40 -15.14 30.35
C ALA A 87 -14.77 -16.54 30.88
N GLU A 88 -15.86 -17.13 30.39
CA GLU A 88 -16.32 -18.48 30.73
C GLU A 88 -15.42 -19.60 30.18
N GLU A 89 -14.79 -19.40 29.01
CA GLU A 89 -13.84 -20.36 28.41
C GLU A 89 -12.48 -20.31 29.10
N ARG A 90 -12.12 -19.14 29.65
CA ARG A 90 -10.89 -18.91 30.42
C ARG A 90 -10.94 -19.66 31.76
N GLU A 91 -12.08 -19.66 32.45
CA GLU A 91 -12.27 -20.42 33.70
C GLU A 91 -12.29 -21.96 33.49
N ARG A 92 -12.68 -22.42 32.29
CA ARG A 92 -12.65 -23.86 31.94
C ARG A 92 -11.26 -24.39 31.62
N SER A 93 -10.30 -23.53 31.26
CA SER A 93 -8.98 -23.93 30.76
C SER A 93 -7.89 -23.84 31.84
N LYS A 94 -8.00 -24.65 32.89
CA LYS A 94 -7.08 -24.68 34.06
C LYS A 94 -5.64 -25.10 33.75
N GLY A 95 -5.34 -25.61 32.55
CA GLY A 95 -4.01 -26.15 32.21
C GLY A 95 -3.02 -25.12 31.66
N TRP A 96 -3.48 -23.91 31.31
CA TRP A 96 -2.69 -22.92 30.58
C TRP A 96 -2.57 -21.58 31.33
N GLU A 97 -3.03 -21.42 32.57
CA GLU A 97 -3.14 -20.12 33.25
C GLU A 97 -1.88 -19.23 33.15
N ASN A 98 -0.68 -19.78 33.40
CA ASN A 98 0.58 -19.01 33.32
C ASN A 98 1.09 -18.77 31.88
N LEU A 99 0.78 -19.65 30.92
CA LEU A 99 1.16 -19.52 29.50
C LEU A 99 0.15 -18.68 28.72
N GLY A 100 -1.11 -18.75 29.14
CA GLY A 100 -2.24 -18.02 28.61
C GLY A 100 -2.06 -16.54 28.81
N ASP A 101 -1.66 -16.08 29.99
CA ASP A 101 -1.48 -14.63 30.22
C ASP A 101 -0.38 -14.01 29.34
N LEU A 102 0.73 -14.72 29.12
CA LEU A 102 1.78 -14.29 28.19
C LEU A 102 1.29 -14.33 26.73
N TRP A 103 0.60 -15.40 26.33
CA TRP A 103 0.06 -15.57 24.99
C TRP A 103 -1.04 -14.57 24.64
N PHE A 104 -1.98 -14.33 25.56
CA PHE A 104 -3.04 -13.34 25.42
C PHE A 104 -2.49 -11.91 25.41
N SER A 105 -1.51 -11.61 26.27
CA SER A 105 -0.81 -10.32 26.23
C SER A 105 -0.11 -10.11 24.88
N PHE A 106 0.55 -11.15 24.36
CA PHE A 106 1.17 -11.12 23.04
C PHE A 106 0.12 -10.88 21.93
N ILE A 107 -0.94 -11.69 21.85
CA ILE A 107 -2.00 -11.55 20.84
C ILE A 107 -2.65 -10.17 20.92
N SER A 108 -2.97 -9.69 22.12
CA SER A 108 -3.56 -8.36 22.31
C SER A 108 -2.65 -7.26 21.77
N ALA A 109 -1.36 -7.31 22.12
CA ALA A 109 -0.37 -6.37 21.60
C ALA A 109 -0.22 -6.42 20.08
N ARG A 110 -0.34 -7.62 19.47
CA ARG A 110 -0.29 -7.79 18.02
C ARG A 110 -1.57 -7.33 17.32
N GLY A 111 -2.73 -7.52 17.94
CA GLY A 111 -4.01 -6.98 17.47
C GLY A 111 -3.97 -5.45 17.42
N GLU A 112 -3.42 -4.82 18.46
CA GLU A 112 -3.18 -3.36 18.48
C GLU A 112 -2.18 -2.92 17.41
N ALA A 113 -1.11 -3.68 17.17
CA ALA A 113 -0.16 -3.39 16.09
C ALA A 113 -0.86 -3.40 14.72
N LEU A 114 -1.68 -4.42 14.47
CA LEU A 114 -2.42 -4.58 13.22
C LEU A 114 -3.40 -3.42 13.00
N THR A 115 -4.17 -3.03 14.02
CA THR A 115 -5.11 -1.90 13.89
C THR A 115 -4.40 -0.58 13.62
N LYS A 116 -3.24 -0.35 14.25
CA LYS A 116 -2.39 0.82 13.98
C LYS A 116 -1.84 0.84 12.55
N VAL A 117 -1.36 -0.30 12.05
CA VAL A 117 -0.89 -0.42 10.66
C VAL A 117 -2.03 -0.16 9.67
N ILE A 118 -3.22 -0.72 9.91
CA ILE A 118 -4.40 -0.48 9.06
C ILE A 118 -4.78 1.00 9.07
N TYR A 119 -4.80 1.64 10.24
CA TYR A 119 -5.06 3.08 10.35
C TYR A 119 -4.04 3.90 9.54
N HIS A 120 -2.74 3.58 9.66
CA HIS A 120 -1.68 4.26 8.91
C HIS A 120 -1.83 4.07 7.39
N ILE A 121 -2.24 2.88 6.94
CA ILE A 121 -2.55 2.63 5.52
C ILE A 121 -3.64 3.59 5.02
N TYR A 122 -4.72 3.78 5.78
CA TYR A 122 -5.77 4.74 5.39
C TYR A 122 -5.28 6.17 5.34
N TYR A 123 -4.48 6.60 6.33
CA TYR A 123 -3.86 7.92 6.33
C TYR A 123 -3.04 8.16 5.06
N ARG A 124 -2.13 7.24 4.72
CA ARG A 124 -1.29 7.32 3.52
C ARG A 124 -2.09 7.28 2.22
N MET A 125 -3.18 6.51 2.21
CA MET A 125 -4.09 6.44 1.07
C MET A 125 -4.80 7.77 0.81
N LEU A 126 -5.39 8.36 1.84
CA LEU A 126 -6.05 9.66 1.74
C LEU A 126 -5.06 10.77 1.39
N LEU A 127 -3.87 10.76 2.00
CA LEU A 127 -2.79 11.66 1.63
C LEU A 127 -2.45 11.52 0.14
N LEU A 128 -2.28 10.30 -0.37
CA LEU A 128 -2.00 10.07 -1.79
C LEU A 128 -3.15 10.57 -2.69
N PHE A 129 -4.40 10.40 -2.26
CA PHE A 129 -5.58 10.87 -2.99
C PHE A 129 -5.58 12.40 -3.18
N MET A 130 -5.06 13.16 -2.22
CA MET A 130 -4.91 14.62 -2.37
C MET A 130 -4.01 14.98 -3.57
N TRP A 131 -3.09 14.09 -3.97
CA TRP A 131 -2.17 14.31 -5.08
C TRP A 131 -2.67 13.79 -6.44
N VAL A 132 -3.79 13.07 -6.48
CA VAL A 132 -4.33 12.49 -7.71
C VAL A 132 -4.54 13.51 -8.84
N PRO A 133 -5.05 14.75 -8.59
CA PRO A 133 -5.16 15.74 -9.65
C PRO A 133 -3.82 16.00 -10.36
N TYR A 134 -2.71 16.12 -9.62
CA TYR A 134 -1.37 16.32 -10.17
C TYR A 134 -0.87 15.08 -10.92
N MET A 135 -1.17 13.88 -10.40
CA MET A 135 -0.83 12.62 -11.08
C MET A 135 -1.50 12.53 -12.45
N VAL A 136 -2.78 12.90 -12.55
CA VAL A 136 -3.53 12.89 -13.81
C VAL A 136 -2.91 13.90 -14.80
N VAL A 137 -2.62 15.12 -14.35
CA VAL A 137 -2.01 16.16 -15.18
C VAL A 137 -0.66 15.74 -15.77
N MET A 138 0.12 14.95 -15.04
CA MET A 138 1.43 14.46 -15.53
C MET A 138 1.31 13.18 -16.36
N LEU A 139 0.46 12.24 -15.95
CA LEU A 139 0.34 10.93 -16.59
C LEU A 139 -0.29 11.03 -17.99
N VAL A 140 -1.32 11.86 -18.16
CA VAL A 140 -2.06 11.97 -19.43
C VAL A 140 -1.15 12.45 -20.59
N PRO A 141 -0.41 13.58 -20.46
CA PRO A 141 0.52 14.00 -21.49
C PRO A 141 1.65 13.01 -21.74
N SER A 142 2.14 12.33 -20.70
CA SER A 142 3.18 11.30 -20.82
C SER A 142 2.74 10.10 -21.64
N ILE A 143 1.52 9.62 -21.42
CA ILE A 143 0.92 8.54 -22.23
C ILE A 143 0.75 9.02 -23.68
N PHE A 144 0.23 10.24 -23.88
CA PHE A 144 0.03 10.80 -25.21
C PHE A 144 1.35 10.99 -25.98
N GLY A 145 2.40 11.48 -25.31
CA GLY A 145 3.74 11.63 -25.89
C GLY A 145 4.38 10.30 -26.25
N GLY A 146 4.18 9.28 -25.42
CA GLY A 146 4.59 7.90 -25.72
C GLY A 146 3.86 7.36 -26.95
N TYR A 147 2.53 7.52 -27.00
CA TYR A 147 1.69 7.11 -28.12
C TYR A 147 2.11 7.78 -29.43
N MET A 148 2.31 9.10 -29.44
CA MET A 148 2.76 9.84 -30.62
C MET A 148 4.15 9.38 -31.08
N THR A 149 5.05 9.08 -30.14
CA THR A 149 6.38 8.53 -30.47
C THR A 149 6.29 7.16 -31.13
N TRP A 150 5.44 6.28 -30.60
CA TRP A 150 5.18 4.98 -31.20
C TRP A 150 4.55 5.12 -32.60
N HIS A 151 3.58 6.02 -32.75
CA HIS A 151 2.94 6.30 -34.03
C HIS A 151 3.95 6.78 -35.08
N LYS A 152 4.82 7.74 -34.75
CA LYS A 152 5.92 8.20 -35.62
C LYS A 152 6.84 7.05 -36.05
N LYS A 153 7.21 6.16 -35.12
CA LYS A 153 8.05 4.99 -35.45
C LYS A 153 7.37 4.02 -36.39
N ARG A 154 6.04 3.91 -36.39
CA ARG A 154 5.31 3.02 -37.32
C ARG A 154 5.47 3.44 -38.79
N TYR A 155 5.47 4.74 -39.05
CA TYR A 155 5.60 5.32 -40.41
C TYR A 155 7.05 5.66 -40.79
N SER A 156 8.02 5.34 -39.92
CA SER A 156 9.44 5.61 -40.13
C SER A 156 10.25 4.31 -40.05
N PHE A 157 11.47 4.34 -40.60
CA PHE A 157 12.48 3.29 -40.43
C PHE A 157 13.05 3.24 -39.00
N ALA A 158 12.69 4.17 -38.11
CA ALA A 158 13.11 4.16 -36.71
C ALA A 158 12.71 2.87 -35.98
N HIS A 159 13.65 2.25 -35.26
CA HIS A 159 13.41 1.00 -34.54
C HIS A 159 12.86 1.23 -33.12
N SER A 160 11.96 0.35 -32.68
CA SER A 160 11.56 0.25 -31.27
C SER A 160 12.65 -0.48 -30.50
N SER A 161 13.09 0.06 -29.36
CA SER A 161 14.11 -0.59 -28.52
C SER A 161 13.46 -1.59 -27.55
N PRO A 162 13.72 -2.91 -27.68
CA PRO A 162 13.21 -3.92 -26.74
C PRO A 162 13.76 -3.73 -25.32
N PHE A 163 14.99 -3.19 -25.22
CA PHE A 163 15.62 -2.84 -23.95
C PHE A 163 14.80 -1.79 -23.19
N LEU A 164 14.47 -0.67 -23.84
CA LEU A 164 13.67 0.39 -23.22
C LEU A 164 12.28 -0.10 -22.85
N ASN A 165 11.62 -0.89 -23.71
CA ASN A 165 10.30 -1.44 -23.41
C ASN A 165 10.33 -2.37 -22.17
N THR A 166 11.26 -3.32 -22.12
CA THR A 166 11.36 -4.28 -21.02
C THR A 166 11.73 -3.60 -19.70
N HIS A 167 12.70 -2.67 -19.72
CA HIS A 167 13.12 -1.97 -18.51
C HIS A 167 12.10 -0.95 -18.03
N SER A 168 11.37 -0.28 -18.92
CA SER A 168 10.27 0.61 -18.52
C SER A 168 9.13 -0.16 -17.88
N SER A 169 8.78 -1.34 -18.41
CA SER A 169 7.79 -2.22 -17.80
C SER A 169 8.21 -2.65 -16.40
N ARG A 170 9.47 -3.08 -16.23
CA ARG A 170 10.02 -3.41 -14.91
C ARG A 170 10.01 -2.20 -13.97
N LEU A 171 10.39 -1.01 -14.44
CA LEU A 171 10.39 0.20 -13.63
C LEU A 171 8.99 0.57 -13.13
N ILE A 172 7.95 0.42 -13.96
CA ILE A 172 6.55 0.60 -13.52
C ILE A 172 6.23 -0.42 -12.43
N TRP A 173 6.53 -1.71 -12.65
CA TRP A 173 6.29 -2.75 -11.64
C TRP A 173 7.02 -2.48 -10.32
N PHE A 174 8.30 -2.11 -10.36
CA PHE A 174 9.07 -1.74 -9.18
C PHE A 174 8.50 -0.51 -8.47
N SER A 175 8.02 0.49 -9.22
CA SER A 175 7.40 1.68 -8.64
C SER A 175 6.09 1.34 -7.94
N VAL A 176 5.24 0.51 -8.57
CA VAL A 176 3.96 0.06 -8.01
C VAL A 176 4.18 -0.77 -6.74
N ILE A 177 5.08 -1.76 -6.77
CA ILE A 177 5.41 -2.57 -5.60
C ILE A 177 6.01 -1.69 -4.50
N GLY A 178 6.93 -0.78 -4.85
CA GLY A 178 7.54 0.14 -3.90
C GLY A 178 6.51 1.03 -3.20
N VAL A 179 5.50 1.50 -3.93
CA VAL A 179 4.36 2.25 -3.35
C VAL A 179 3.56 1.35 -2.41
N MET A 180 3.21 0.13 -2.79
CA MET A 180 2.46 -0.79 -1.91
C MET A 180 3.23 -1.11 -0.62
N VAL A 181 4.51 -1.43 -0.74
CA VAL A 181 5.41 -1.67 0.41
C VAL A 181 5.48 -0.42 1.29
N SER A 182 5.62 0.77 0.69
CA SER A 182 5.69 2.02 1.45
C SER A 182 4.44 2.32 2.27
N PHE A 183 3.28 1.80 1.90
CA PHE A 183 2.05 1.98 2.68
C PHE A 183 2.07 1.15 3.96
N ILE A 184 2.64 -0.04 3.89
CA ILE A 184 2.67 -1.02 4.98
C ILE A 184 3.89 -0.79 5.89
N ALA A 185 5.00 -0.30 5.32
CA ALA A 185 6.26 -0.12 6.02
C ALA A 185 6.10 0.72 7.31
N PRO A 186 6.56 0.23 8.47
CA PRO A 186 6.42 0.89 9.77
C PRO A 186 7.46 1.99 9.96
N LEU A 187 7.97 2.56 8.87
CA LEU A 187 9.00 3.59 8.86
C LEU A 187 8.34 4.93 8.55
N PRO A 188 8.78 6.03 9.19
CA PRO A 188 8.24 7.34 8.90
C PRO A 188 8.74 7.76 7.51
N ILE A 189 7.82 7.99 6.59
CA ILE A 189 8.13 8.38 5.22
C ILE A 189 7.71 9.84 5.03
N PRO A 190 8.58 10.73 4.53
CA PRO A 190 8.18 12.09 4.25
C PRO A 190 6.97 12.12 3.28
N PRO A 191 5.92 12.89 3.56
CA PRO A 191 4.65 12.86 2.82
C PRO A 191 4.77 13.07 1.30
N MET A 192 5.85 13.69 0.83
CA MET A 192 6.10 13.95 -0.59
C MET A 192 6.72 12.76 -1.35
N ILE A 193 7.36 11.80 -0.68
CA ILE A 193 8.16 10.77 -1.37
C ILE A 193 7.28 9.89 -2.25
N ILE A 194 6.16 9.39 -1.72
CA ILE A 194 5.25 8.51 -2.46
C ILE A 194 4.63 9.27 -3.65
N PRO A 195 4.03 10.47 -3.48
CA PRO A 195 3.57 11.28 -4.60
C PRO A 195 4.66 11.54 -5.65
N LEU A 196 5.88 11.88 -5.26
CA LEU A 196 6.97 12.16 -6.21
C LEU A 196 7.34 10.94 -7.05
N ILE A 197 7.41 9.75 -6.45
CA ILE A 197 7.63 8.50 -7.17
C ILE A 197 6.53 8.30 -8.23
N VAL A 198 5.26 8.48 -7.84
CA VAL A 198 4.12 8.29 -8.74
C VAL A 198 4.06 9.37 -9.83
N ILE A 199 4.33 10.63 -9.50
CA ILE A 199 4.23 11.77 -10.42
C ILE A 199 5.41 11.83 -11.40
N LEU A 200 6.58 11.32 -11.01
CA LEU A 200 7.78 11.39 -11.85
C LEU A 200 8.07 10.05 -12.55
N LEU A 201 8.27 8.97 -11.78
CA LEU A 201 8.78 7.72 -12.33
C LEU A 201 7.74 7.02 -13.21
N ILE A 202 6.47 7.00 -12.79
CA ILE A 202 5.42 6.32 -13.56
C ILE A 202 5.20 7.01 -14.93
N PRO A 203 4.99 8.34 -15.03
CA PRO A 203 4.83 9.01 -16.31
C PRO A 203 6.04 8.85 -17.24
N ILE A 204 7.28 8.98 -16.73
CA ILE A 204 8.50 8.77 -17.53
C ILE A 204 8.54 7.34 -18.08
N ALA A 205 8.33 6.35 -17.21
CA ALA A 205 8.34 4.94 -17.61
C ALA A 205 7.20 4.63 -18.58
N SER A 206 6.01 5.19 -18.40
CA SER A 206 4.88 5.04 -19.34
C SER A 206 5.21 5.59 -20.72
N THR A 207 5.80 6.79 -20.81
CA THR A 207 6.22 7.37 -22.09
C THR A 207 7.22 6.47 -22.82
N LEU A 208 8.24 5.97 -22.10
CA LEU A 208 9.26 5.09 -22.66
C LEU A 208 8.72 3.71 -23.06
N LEU A 209 7.82 3.15 -22.24
CA LEU A 209 7.18 1.86 -22.51
C LEU A 209 6.34 1.94 -23.79
N ILE A 210 5.39 2.89 -23.82
CA ILE A 210 4.44 3.05 -24.92
C ILE A 210 5.20 3.43 -26.20
N GLY A 211 6.12 4.40 -26.12
CA GLY A 211 6.93 4.85 -27.24
C GLY A 211 7.85 3.79 -27.85
N ASN A 212 8.06 2.65 -27.18
CA ASN A 212 8.87 1.53 -27.65
C ASN A 212 8.08 0.22 -27.78
N LEU A 213 6.75 0.29 -27.88
CA LEU A 213 5.95 -0.89 -28.19
C LEU A 213 6.41 -1.53 -29.52
N PRO A 214 6.36 -2.87 -29.62
CA PRO A 214 6.74 -3.56 -30.85
C PRO A 214 5.81 -3.15 -31.99
N LYS A 215 6.38 -2.95 -33.18
CA LYS A 215 5.58 -2.71 -34.38
C LYS A 215 4.84 -4.01 -34.69
N ARG A 216 3.51 -3.98 -34.66
CA ARG A 216 2.69 -5.00 -35.31
C ARG A 216 2.31 -4.42 -36.68
N LEU A 217 2.88 -5.00 -37.74
CA LEU A 217 2.50 -4.71 -39.12
C LEU A 217 1.15 -5.38 -39.41
#